data_AF-A0A7Y8HLK4-F1
#
_entry.id   AF-A0A7Y8HLK4-F1
#
_cell.length_a   1.000
_cell.length_b   1.000
_cell.length_c   1.000
_cell.angle_alpha   90.00
_cell.angle_beta   90.00
_cell.angle_gamma   90.00
#
_symmetry.space_group_name_H-M   'P 1'
#
loop_
_entity.id
_entity.type
_entity.pdbx_description
1 polymer ?
#
loop_
_entity_poly.entity_id
_entity_poly.type
_entity_poly.pdbx_seq_one_letter_code
_entity_poly.pdbx_strand_id
1 'polypeptide(L)'
;MMNLSSLSKIHYANYAHIVVVMIGMVVLELTQGFNIISVGFSVCNLAIAFFAFYHIKITKGSIENTSSILKVVNDGNFEARVVKIQGGKELEELAINLNNILDQLETFIREINASVKFASENRFFRKINRQGLNKGFVNSANMIDKSICAMKVEYEKKACESFLSELGKTGKSLIDNFKIIQEQLTVTTK
;
A
#
# COMPACT_ATOMS: atom_id res chain seq x y z
N MET A 1 -21.46 24.90 3.72
CA MET A 1 -21.86 24.30 5.02
C MET A 1 -20.64 23.56 5.57
N MET A 2 -20.07 23.99 6.71
CA MET A 2 -18.96 23.25 7.34
C MET A 2 -19.45 21.86 7.71
N ASN A 3 -19.01 20.84 6.96
CA ASN A 3 -19.35 19.46 7.26
C ASN A 3 -18.48 19.00 8.44
N LEU A 4 -18.95 19.34 9.64
CA LEU A 4 -18.31 18.98 10.90
C LEU A 4 -18.17 17.45 10.96
N SER A 5 -16.94 16.97 11.12
CA SER A 5 -16.65 15.55 11.39
C SER A 5 -17.52 15.06 12.56
N SER A 6 -18.01 13.82 12.51
CA SER A 6 -18.80 13.20 13.59
C SER A 6 -18.15 13.41 14.96
N LEU A 7 -16.82 13.32 15.02
CA LEU A 7 -16.05 13.50 16.25
C LEU A 7 -16.05 14.95 16.77
N SER A 8 -16.10 15.93 15.86
CA SER A 8 -16.26 17.35 16.24
C SER A 8 -17.65 17.63 16.82
N LYS A 9 -18.70 16.97 16.31
CA LYS A 9 -20.05 17.06 16.87
C LYS A 9 -20.10 16.52 18.30
N ILE A 10 -19.39 15.43 18.59
CA ILE A 10 -19.28 14.85 19.93
C ILE A 10 -18.57 15.81 20.89
N HIS A 11 -17.50 16.49 20.46
CA HIS A 11 -16.85 17.52 21.28
C HIS A 11 -17.80 18.67 21.65
N TYR A 12 -18.58 19.18 20.69
CA TYR A 12 -19.57 20.23 20.97
C TYR A 12 -20.70 19.74 21.89
N ALA A 13 -21.15 18.50 21.72
CA ALA A 13 -22.14 17.89 22.61
C ALA A 13 -21.60 17.77 24.04
N ASN A 14 -20.33 17.37 24.23
CA ASN A 14 -19.72 17.30 25.55
C ASN A 14 -19.55 18.68 26.19
N TYR A 15 -19.21 19.72 25.39
CA TYR A 15 -19.15 21.09 25.88
C TYR A 15 -20.53 21.61 26.32
N ALA A 16 -21.55 21.38 25.51
CA ALA A 16 -22.93 21.73 25.86
C ALA A 16 -23.39 21.00 27.13
N HIS A 17 -23.04 19.71 27.29
CA HIS A 17 -23.33 18.94 28.49
C HIS A 17 -22.67 19.56 29.73
N ILE A 18 -21.39 19.95 29.67
CA ILE A 18 -20.70 20.63 30.78
C ILE A 18 -21.43 21.92 31.16
N VAL A 19 -21.82 22.75 30.17
CA VAL A 19 -22.56 24.00 30.42
C VAL A 19 -23.92 23.73 31.07
N VAL A 20 -24.67 22.74 30.59
CA VAL A 20 -25.98 22.38 31.15
C VAL A 20 -25.85 21.89 32.59
N VAL A 21 -24.86 21.05 32.89
CA VAL A 21 -24.60 20.57 34.27
C VAL A 21 -24.23 21.74 35.20
N MET A 22 -23.38 22.67 34.75
CA MET A 22 -23.00 23.84 35.54
C MET A 22 -24.20 24.75 35.84
N ILE A 23 -25.04 25.04 34.85
CA ILE A 23 -26.26 25.84 35.04
C ILE A 23 -27.23 25.11 35.97
N GLY A 24 -27.42 23.80 35.78
CA GLY A 24 -28.30 22.98 36.61
C GLY A 24 -27.86 22.97 38.08
N MET A 25 -26.55 22.86 38.34
CA MET A 25 -25.99 22.93 39.69
C MET A 25 -26.32 24.27 40.37
N VAL A 26 -26.07 25.39 39.69
CA VAL A 26 -26.36 26.73 40.24
C VAL A 26 -27.86 26.93 40.51
N VAL A 27 -28.73 26.53 39.57
CA VAL A 27 -30.19 26.67 39.73
C VAL A 27 -30.70 25.81 40.90
N LEU A 28 -30.18 24.60 41.05
CA LEU A 28 -30.59 23.69 42.12
C LEU A 28 -30.21 24.25 43.50
N GLU A 29 -28.99 24.77 43.64
CA GLU A 29 -28.51 25.37 44.90
C GLU A 29 -29.24 26.66 45.28
N LEU A 30 -29.63 27.48 44.29
CA LEU A 30 -30.41 28.69 44.53
C LEU A 30 -31.86 28.40 44.94
N THR A 31 -32.45 27.31 44.44
CA THR A 31 -33.87 26.98 44.69
C THR A 31 -34.11 26.10 45.91
N GLN A 32 -33.20 25.16 46.18
CA GLN A 32 -33.34 24.19 47.29
C GLN A 32 -32.43 24.49 48.48
N GLY A 33 -31.54 25.49 48.35
CA GLY A 33 -30.48 25.76 49.33
C GLY A 33 -29.28 24.82 49.17
N PHE A 34 -28.25 25.04 50.00
CA PHE A 34 -27.01 24.29 49.91
C PHE A 34 -27.19 22.83 50.35
N ASN A 35 -26.97 21.89 49.41
CA ASN A 35 -27.04 20.45 49.66
C ASN A 35 -25.77 19.75 49.17
N ILE A 36 -25.02 19.16 50.11
CA ILE A 36 -23.74 18.50 49.83
C ILE A 36 -23.85 17.31 48.87
N ILE A 37 -24.98 16.59 48.89
CA ILE A 37 -25.21 15.42 48.04
C ILE A 37 -25.37 15.87 46.58
N SER A 38 -26.14 16.94 46.34
CA SER A 38 -26.35 17.52 45.01
C SER A 38 -25.05 18.09 44.41
N VAL A 39 -24.24 18.74 45.23
CA VAL A 39 -22.89 19.21 44.85
C VAL A 39 -22.02 18.02 44.45
N GLY A 40 -21.97 16.98 45.29
CA GLY A 40 -21.18 15.77 45.02
C GLY A 40 -21.57 15.09 43.71
N PHE A 41 -22.86 14.95 43.43
CA PHE A 41 -23.35 14.39 42.17
C PHE A 41 -22.95 15.22 40.95
N SER A 42 -23.01 16.56 41.04
CA SER A 42 -22.62 17.47 39.97
C SER A 42 -21.11 17.40 39.68
N VAL A 43 -20.29 17.32 40.73
CA VAL A 43 -18.83 17.14 40.60
C VAL A 43 -18.49 15.81 39.94
N CYS A 44 -19.14 14.71 40.31
CA CYS A 44 -18.96 13.42 39.65
C CYS A 44 -19.33 13.46 38.16
N ASN A 45 -20.44 14.13 37.79
CA ASN A 45 -20.83 14.30 36.40
C ASN A 45 -19.79 15.12 35.60
N LEU A 46 -19.28 16.21 36.18
CA LEU A 46 -18.21 16.99 35.56
C LEU A 46 -16.94 16.15 35.37
N ALA A 47 -16.54 15.35 36.36
CA ALA A 47 -15.38 14.46 36.25
C ALA A 47 -15.52 13.47 35.08
N ILE A 48 -16.70 12.88 34.89
CA ILE A 48 -17.00 12.00 33.74
C ILE A 48 -16.91 12.79 32.42
N ALA A 49 -17.46 14.01 32.36
CA ALA A 49 -17.39 14.86 31.18
C ALA A 49 -15.94 15.27 30.83
N PHE A 50 -15.11 15.55 31.83
CA PHE A 50 -13.67 15.83 31.64
C PHE A 50 -12.92 14.59 31.14
N PHE A 51 -13.22 13.42 31.71
CA PHE A 51 -12.66 12.15 31.25
C PHE A 51 -13.03 11.88 29.77
N ALA A 52 -14.30 12.07 29.41
CA ALA A 52 -14.76 11.96 28.03
C ALA A 52 -14.03 12.96 27.12
N PHE A 53 -13.91 14.23 27.54
CA PHE A 53 -13.20 15.25 26.78
C PHE A 53 -11.76 14.85 26.44
N TYR A 54 -11.03 14.32 27.44
CA TYR A 54 -9.65 13.86 27.29
C TYR A 54 -9.55 12.74 26.25
N HIS A 55 -10.38 11.70 26.36
CA HIS A 55 -10.36 10.56 25.44
C HIS A 55 -10.77 10.95 24.02
N ILE A 56 -11.79 11.80 23.83
CA ILE A 56 -12.19 12.27 22.49
C ILE A 56 -11.03 13.03 21.82
N LYS A 57 -10.30 13.86 22.56
CA LYS A 57 -9.17 14.63 22.03
C LYS A 57 -8.05 13.71 21.53
N ILE A 58 -7.73 12.67 22.30
CA ILE A 58 -6.70 11.70 21.91
C ILE A 58 -7.13 10.92 20.66
N THR A 59 -8.35 10.40 20.65
CA THR A 59 -8.90 9.67 19.49
C THR A 59 -8.88 10.52 18.24
N LYS A 60 -9.24 11.80 18.36
CA LYS A 60 -9.20 12.76 17.25
C LYS A 60 -7.80 12.91 16.68
N GLY A 61 -6.80 13.14 17.54
CA GLY A 61 -5.42 13.29 17.12
C GLY A 61 -4.90 12.06 16.37
N SER A 62 -5.22 10.86 16.85
CA SER A 62 -4.81 9.61 16.20
C SER A 62 -5.49 9.41 14.84
N ILE A 63 -6.79 9.72 14.72
CA ILE A 63 -7.50 9.64 13.42
C ILE A 63 -6.93 10.67 12.43
N GLU A 64 -6.66 11.90 12.88
CA GLU A 64 -6.07 12.95 12.04
C GLU A 64 -4.66 12.56 11.57
N ASN A 65 -3.85 11.95 12.45
CA ASN A 65 -2.54 11.43 12.09
C ASN A 65 -2.65 10.35 11.00
N THR A 66 -3.48 9.32 11.21
CA THR A 66 -3.74 8.27 10.22
C THR A 66 -4.23 8.85 8.89
N SER A 67 -5.15 9.82 8.93
CA SER A 67 -5.64 10.50 7.73
C SER A 67 -4.54 11.25 6.98
N SER A 68 -3.61 11.88 7.70
CA SER A 68 -2.47 12.58 7.09
C SER A 68 -1.52 11.61 6.37
N ILE A 69 -1.25 10.44 6.97
CA ILE A 69 -0.43 9.40 6.33
C ILE A 69 -1.12 8.86 5.08
N LEU A 70 -2.43 8.60 5.14
CA LEU A 70 -3.19 8.17 3.97
C LEU A 70 -3.16 9.19 2.81
N LYS A 71 -3.08 10.50 3.11
CA LYS A 71 -2.88 11.52 2.06
C LYS A 71 -1.53 11.37 1.37
N VAL A 72 -0.46 11.16 2.13
CA VAL A 72 0.89 10.93 1.58
C VAL A 72 0.93 9.64 0.74
N VAL A 73 0.28 8.59 1.21
CA VAL A 73 0.13 7.31 0.50
C VAL A 73 -0.64 7.49 -0.81
N ASN A 74 -1.66 8.36 -0.83
CA ASN A 74 -2.44 8.65 -2.03
C ASN A 74 -1.61 9.33 -3.13
N ASP A 75 -0.52 10.03 -2.76
CA ASP A 75 0.44 10.61 -3.70
C ASP A 75 1.48 9.58 -4.18
N GLY A 76 1.34 8.31 -3.81
CA GLY A 76 2.19 7.20 -4.23
C GLY A 76 3.42 6.94 -3.33
N ASN A 77 3.54 7.64 -2.20
CA ASN A 77 4.60 7.39 -1.22
C ASN A 77 4.14 6.34 -0.20
N PHE A 78 4.55 5.09 -0.41
CA PHE A 78 4.20 3.94 0.42
C PHE A 78 5.16 3.69 1.59
N GLU A 79 6.24 4.47 1.70
CA GLU A 79 7.20 4.38 2.81
C GLU A 79 6.70 5.12 4.06
N ALA A 80 5.60 5.88 3.94
CA ALA A 80 4.99 6.60 5.04
C ALA A 80 4.43 5.63 6.10
N ARG A 81 4.74 5.90 7.37
CA ARG A 81 4.40 5.01 8.48
C ARG A 81 3.76 5.74 9.64
N VAL A 82 2.77 5.11 10.27
CA VAL A 82 2.21 5.58 11.53
C VAL A 82 3.07 5.10 12.70
N VAL A 83 3.85 6.01 13.31
CA VAL A 83 4.85 5.65 14.35
C VAL A 83 4.29 5.76 15.77
N LYS A 84 3.43 6.75 16.03
CA LYS A 84 2.88 7.01 17.37
C LYS A 84 1.37 7.15 17.27
N ILE A 85 0.67 6.21 17.87
CA ILE A 85 -0.77 6.32 18.11
C ILE A 85 -1.04 6.24 19.60
N GLN A 86 -1.91 7.13 20.05
CA GLN A 86 -2.45 7.17 21.40
C GLN A 86 -3.96 6.89 21.33
N GLY A 87 -4.56 6.42 22.42
CA GLY A 87 -6.02 6.27 22.50
C GLY A 87 -6.54 4.84 22.49
N GLY A 88 -5.72 3.91 22.97
CA GLY A 88 -6.16 2.56 23.30
C GLY A 88 -5.88 1.54 22.20
N LYS A 89 -6.29 0.31 22.50
CA LYS A 89 -5.95 -0.89 21.74
C LYS A 89 -6.49 -0.86 20.32
N GLU A 90 -7.70 -0.34 20.13
CA GLU A 90 -8.37 -0.32 18.83
C GLU A 90 -7.67 0.61 17.84
N LEU A 91 -7.18 1.76 18.32
CA LEU A 91 -6.42 2.70 17.48
C LEU A 91 -5.02 2.17 17.19
N GLU A 92 -4.39 1.52 18.17
CA GLU A 92 -3.10 0.86 17.99
C GLU A 92 -3.20 -0.27 16.95
N GLU A 93 -4.24 -1.09 17.02
CA GLU A 93 -4.52 -2.14 16.05
C GLU A 93 -4.76 -1.57 14.65
N LEU A 94 -5.50 -0.46 14.53
CA LEU A 94 -5.64 0.28 13.28
C LEU A 94 -4.28 0.73 12.71
N ALA A 95 -3.40 1.26 13.57
CA ALA A 95 -2.05 1.69 13.20
C ALA A 95 -1.23 0.54 12.61
N ILE A 96 -1.20 -0.58 13.35
CA ILE A 96 -0.44 -1.77 13.01
C ILE A 96 -0.95 -2.35 11.69
N ASN A 97 -2.28 -2.51 11.55
CA ASN A 97 -2.88 -3.04 10.34
C ASN A 97 -2.63 -2.15 9.11
N LEU A 98 -2.68 -0.81 9.28
CA LEU A 98 -2.36 0.11 8.21
C LEU A 98 -0.89 0.00 7.80
N ASN A 99 0.04 0.01 8.75
CA ASN A 99 1.47 -0.14 8.44
C ASN A 99 1.74 -1.48 7.74
N ASN A 100 1.13 -2.58 8.21
CA ASN A 100 1.30 -3.91 7.63
C ASN A 100 0.85 -3.99 6.17
N ILE A 101 -0.22 -3.29 5.77
CA ILE A 101 -0.65 -3.28 4.36
C ILE A 101 0.24 -2.37 3.50
N LEU A 102 0.72 -1.25 4.05
CA LEU A 102 1.65 -0.35 3.35
C LEU A 102 3.00 -1.04 3.10
N ASP A 103 3.57 -1.70 4.10
CA ASP A 103 4.83 -2.44 3.97
C ASP A 103 4.76 -3.55 2.89
N GLN A 104 3.63 -4.24 2.82
CA GLN A 104 3.39 -5.25 1.77
C GLN A 104 3.25 -4.62 0.39
N LEU A 105 2.58 -3.48 0.30
CA LEU A 105 2.38 -2.78 -0.96
C LEU A 105 3.69 -2.18 -1.49
N GLU A 106 4.50 -1.58 -0.62
CA GLU A 106 5.86 -1.13 -0.93
C GLU A 106 6.71 -2.30 -1.46
N THR A 107 6.75 -3.41 -0.72
CA THR A 107 7.51 -4.60 -1.10
C THR A 107 7.03 -5.17 -2.44
N PHE A 108 5.72 -5.28 -2.63
CA PHE A 108 5.11 -5.81 -3.84
C PHE A 108 5.45 -4.97 -5.07
N ILE A 109 5.27 -3.64 -4.99
CA ILE A 109 5.59 -2.72 -6.09
C ILE A 109 7.08 -2.75 -6.41
N ARG A 110 7.94 -2.71 -5.38
CA ARG A 110 9.40 -2.76 -5.55
C ARG A 110 9.85 -4.03 -6.27
N GLU A 111 9.34 -5.19 -5.85
CA GLU A 111 9.71 -6.47 -6.46
C GLU A 111 9.19 -6.63 -7.89
N ILE A 112 7.95 -6.20 -8.17
CA ILE A 112 7.41 -6.20 -9.53
C ILE A 112 8.23 -5.31 -10.44
N ASN A 113 8.47 -4.06 -10.04
CA ASN A 113 9.22 -3.11 -10.86
C ASN A 113 10.61 -3.65 -11.20
N ALA A 114 11.28 -4.27 -10.22
CA ALA A 114 12.56 -4.91 -10.46
C ALA A 114 12.43 -6.07 -11.46
N SER A 115 11.54 -7.05 -11.21
CA SER A 115 11.37 -8.21 -12.11
C SER A 115 10.99 -7.81 -13.53
N VAL A 116 10.06 -6.86 -13.69
CA VAL A 116 9.64 -6.37 -15.01
C VAL A 116 10.76 -5.61 -15.70
N LYS A 117 11.53 -4.78 -14.98
CA LYS A 117 12.69 -4.09 -15.56
C LYS A 117 13.73 -5.07 -16.10
N PHE A 118 14.10 -6.09 -15.33
CA PHE A 118 15.03 -7.14 -15.80
C PHE A 118 14.47 -7.88 -17.03
N ALA A 119 13.17 -8.24 -17.01
CA ALA A 119 12.52 -8.89 -18.15
C ALA A 119 12.53 -8.01 -19.41
N SER A 120 12.34 -6.69 -19.27
CA SER A 120 12.38 -5.73 -20.39
C SER A 120 13.75 -5.61 -21.06
N GLU A 121 14.81 -5.96 -20.32
CA GLU A 121 16.19 -6.00 -20.82
C GLU A 121 16.58 -7.41 -21.31
N ASN A 122 15.59 -8.28 -21.59
CA ASN A 122 15.75 -9.69 -21.95
C ASN A 122 16.48 -10.55 -20.90
N ARG A 123 16.45 -10.12 -19.62
CA ARG A 123 17.05 -10.83 -18.49
C ARG A 123 15.96 -11.46 -17.61
N PHE A 124 15.69 -12.74 -17.80
CA PHE A 124 14.52 -13.41 -17.20
C PHE A 124 14.79 -14.17 -15.89
N PHE A 125 15.94 -13.95 -15.24
CA PHE A 125 16.32 -14.70 -14.04
C PHE A 125 15.65 -14.18 -12.75
N ARG A 126 15.21 -12.91 -12.72
CA ARG A 126 14.68 -12.29 -11.51
C ARG A 126 13.19 -12.59 -11.31
N LYS A 127 12.90 -13.45 -10.33
CA LYS A 127 11.54 -13.73 -9.86
C LYS A 127 11.12 -12.76 -8.77
N ILE A 128 9.83 -12.49 -8.67
CA ILE A 128 9.25 -11.64 -7.62
C ILE A 128 9.42 -12.33 -6.26
N ASN A 129 10.06 -11.66 -5.28
CA ASN A 129 10.09 -12.18 -3.92
C ASN A 129 8.71 -12.05 -3.27
N ARG A 130 8.21 -13.16 -2.71
CA ARG A 130 6.86 -13.28 -2.12
C ARG A 130 6.89 -13.35 -0.60
N GLN A 131 8.08 -13.40 -0.01
CA GLN A 131 8.22 -13.56 1.43
C GLN A 131 7.59 -12.37 2.16
N GLY A 132 6.77 -12.65 3.17
CA GLY A 132 6.07 -11.63 3.95
C GLY A 132 4.83 -11.03 3.26
N LEU A 133 4.49 -11.46 2.05
CA LEU A 133 3.29 -11.00 1.35
C LEU A 133 2.07 -11.88 1.68
N ASN A 134 0.91 -11.25 1.87
CA ASN A 134 -0.36 -11.94 2.01
C ASN A 134 -0.81 -12.61 0.71
N LYS A 135 -1.72 -13.59 0.82
CA LYS A 135 -2.21 -14.43 -0.28
C LYS A 135 -2.64 -13.65 -1.54
N GLY A 136 -3.30 -12.50 -1.38
CA GLY A 136 -3.71 -11.65 -2.51
C GLY A 136 -2.54 -11.13 -3.35
N PHE A 137 -1.50 -10.63 -2.69
CA PHE A 137 -0.26 -10.18 -3.34
C PHE A 137 0.52 -11.36 -3.94
N VAL A 138 0.59 -12.49 -3.24
CA VAL A 138 1.24 -13.72 -3.73
C VAL A 138 0.60 -14.21 -5.03
N ASN A 139 -0.73 -14.23 -5.09
CA ASN A 139 -1.47 -14.64 -6.30
C ASN A 139 -1.16 -13.71 -7.48
N SER A 140 -1.15 -12.40 -7.23
CA SER A 140 -0.84 -11.40 -8.27
C SER A 140 0.61 -11.52 -8.75
N ALA A 141 1.56 -11.68 -7.82
CA ALA A 141 2.97 -11.94 -8.13
C ALA A 141 3.16 -13.21 -8.98
N ASN A 142 2.41 -14.28 -8.69
CA ASN A 142 2.43 -15.51 -9.48
C ASN A 142 1.94 -15.31 -10.92
N MET A 143 0.91 -14.47 -11.13
CA MET A 143 0.43 -14.18 -12.47
C MET A 143 1.47 -13.41 -13.28
N ILE A 144 2.13 -12.42 -12.66
CA ILE A 144 3.19 -11.64 -13.32
C ILE A 144 4.39 -12.53 -13.65
N ASP A 145 4.84 -13.38 -12.72
CA ASP A 145 5.93 -14.32 -12.96
C ASP A 145 5.61 -15.29 -14.12
N LYS A 146 4.35 -15.72 -14.26
CA LYS A 146 3.91 -16.54 -15.41
C LYS A 146 4.02 -15.77 -16.73
N SER A 147 3.61 -14.50 -16.75
CA SER A 147 3.76 -13.64 -17.93
C SER A 147 5.23 -13.44 -18.32
N ILE A 148 6.11 -13.18 -17.35
CA ILE A 148 7.56 -13.08 -17.57
C ILE A 148 8.13 -14.39 -18.10
N CYS A 149 7.66 -15.53 -17.59
CA CYS A 149 8.06 -16.85 -18.10
C CYS A 149 7.65 -17.07 -19.56
N ALA A 150 6.44 -16.67 -19.94
CA ALA A 150 5.98 -16.73 -21.34
C ALA A 150 6.83 -15.84 -22.26
N MET A 151 7.19 -14.63 -21.81
CA MET A 151 8.10 -13.74 -22.54
C MET A 151 9.48 -14.38 -22.76
N LYS A 152 10.02 -15.06 -21.73
CA LYS A 152 11.29 -15.79 -21.83
C LYS A 152 11.22 -16.86 -22.93
N VAL A 153 10.18 -17.69 -22.92
CA VAL A 153 10.00 -18.78 -23.89
C VAL A 153 9.92 -18.23 -25.32
N GLU A 154 9.16 -17.14 -25.52
CA GLU A 154 9.03 -16.51 -26.84
C GLU A 154 10.35 -15.88 -27.31
N TYR A 155 11.12 -15.27 -26.41
CA TYR A 155 12.45 -14.73 -26.71
C TYR A 155 13.42 -15.83 -27.16
N GLU A 156 13.48 -16.94 -26.42
CA GLU A 156 14.33 -18.11 -26.76
C GLU A 156 13.92 -18.73 -28.10
N LYS A 157 12.61 -18.82 -28.36
CA LYS A 157 12.07 -19.29 -29.64
C LYS A 157 12.51 -18.40 -30.80
N LYS A 158 12.34 -17.08 -30.68
CA LYS A 158 12.78 -16.12 -31.71
C LYS A 158 14.28 -16.16 -31.95
N ALA A 159 15.08 -16.32 -30.90
CA ALA A 159 16.53 -16.47 -31.03
C ALA A 159 16.89 -17.73 -31.84
N CYS A 160 16.22 -18.86 -31.56
CA CYS A 160 16.39 -20.10 -32.32
C CYS A 160 15.96 -19.96 -33.79
N GLU A 161 14.78 -19.37 -34.05
CA GLU A 161 14.29 -19.13 -35.41
C GLU A 161 15.22 -18.22 -36.22
N SER A 162 15.74 -17.15 -35.61
CA SER A 162 16.72 -16.26 -36.23
C SER A 162 18.00 -17.00 -36.59
N PHE A 163 18.52 -17.81 -35.66
CA PHE A 163 19.73 -18.61 -35.89
C PHE A 163 19.54 -19.63 -37.01
N LEU A 164 18.41 -20.34 -37.05
CA LEU A 164 18.08 -21.28 -38.13
C LEU A 164 17.96 -20.56 -39.49
N SER A 165 17.41 -19.35 -39.51
CA SER A 165 17.34 -18.53 -40.73
C SER A 165 18.73 -18.16 -41.26
N GLU A 166 19.64 -17.75 -40.37
CA GLU A 166 21.04 -17.45 -40.72
C GLU A 166 21.80 -18.68 -41.21
N LEU A 167 21.61 -19.84 -40.56
CA LEU A 167 22.17 -21.11 -41.02
C LEU A 167 21.66 -21.48 -42.42
N GLY A 168 20.36 -21.33 -42.68
CA GLY A 168 19.78 -21.60 -44.00
C GLY A 168 20.38 -20.74 -45.11
N LYS A 169 20.58 -19.43 -44.84
CA LYS A 169 21.27 -18.51 -45.78
C LYS A 169 22.72 -18.90 -46.01
N THR A 170 23.44 -19.21 -44.94
CA THR A 170 24.87 -19.60 -45.01
C THR A 170 25.04 -20.91 -45.76
N GLY A 171 24.23 -21.93 -45.45
CA GLY A 171 24.24 -23.21 -46.15
C GLY A 171 23.95 -23.07 -47.64
N LYS A 172 22.96 -22.24 -48.02
CA LYS A 172 22.67 -21.95 -49.43
C LYS A 172 23.84 -21.27 -50.13
N SER A 173 24.45 -20.26 -49.50
CA SER A 173 25.64 -19.60 -50.04
C SER A 173 26.82 -20.54 -50.20
N LEU A 174 27.03 -21.49 -49.27
CA LEU A 174 28.08 -22.51 -49.39
C LEU A 174 27.83 -23.42 -50.59
N ILE A 175 26.59 -23.90 -50.77
CA ILE A 175 26.22 -24.74 -51.93
C ILE A 175 26.45 -23.98 -53.24
N ASP A 176 26.03 -22.72 -53.32
CA ASP A 176 26.24 -21.89 -54.50
C ASP A 176 27.73 -21.72 -54.81
N ASN A 177 28.56 -21.45 -53.78
CA ASN A 177 30.01 -21.35 -53.93
C ASN A 177 30.65 -22.68 -54.39
N PHE A 178 30.25 -23.82 -53.83
CA PHE A 178 30.74 -25.12 -54.26
C PHE A 178 30.40 -25.41 -55.73
N LYS A 179 29.19 -25.01 -56.16
CA LYS A 179 28.76 -25.18 -57.55
C LYS A 179 29.64 -24.38 -58.51
N ILE A 180 29.96 -23.13 -58.15
CA ILE A 180 30.87 -22.27 -58.92
C ILE A 180 32.26 -22.89 -59.01
N ILE A 181 32.81 -23.40 -57.90
CA ILE A 181 34.13 -24.06 -57.89
C ILE A 181 34.12 -25.29 -58.80
N GLN A 182 33.05 -26.11 -58.75
CA GLN A 182 32.92 -27.29 -59.60
C GLN A 182 32.86 -26.93 -61.09
N GLU A 183 32.15 -25.85 -61.44
CA GLU A 183 32.08 -25.28 -62.79
C GLU A 183 33.46 -24.79 -63.27
N GLN A 184 34.19 -24.07 -62.41
CA GLN A 184 35.54 -23.60 -62.72
C GLN A 184 36.53 -24.75 -62.92
N LEU A 185 36.46 -25.79 -62.08
CA LEU A 185 37.30 -26.98 -62.23
C LEU A 185 37.01 -27.73 -63.54
N THR A 186 35.74 -27.84 -63.95
CA THR A 186 35.39 -28.53 -65.20
C THR A 186 35.79 -27.74 -66.45
N VAL A 187 35.80 -26.41 -66.38
CA VAL A 187 36.31 -25.56 -67.47
C VAL A 187 37.83 -25.60 -67.58
N THR A 188 38.55 -25.70 -66.45
CA THR A 188 40.02 -25.69 -66.43
C THR A 188 40.64 -27.05 -66.81
N THR A 189 39.87 -28.14 -66.74
CA THR A 189 40.35 -29.50 -67.10
C THR A 189 40.08 -29.88 -68.57
N LYS A 190 39.68 -28.91 -69.42
CA LYS A 190 39.53 -29.07 -70.87
C LYS A 190 40.60 -28.26 -71.60
#